data_AF-A0A9Q3EGX5-F1
#
_entry.id   AF-A0A9Q3EGX5-F1
#
_cell.length_a   1.000
_cell.length_b   1.000
_cell.length_c   1.000
_cell.angle_alpha   90.00
_cell.angle_beta   90.00
_cell.angle_gamma   90.00
#
_symmetry.space_group_name_H-M   'P 1'
#
loop_
_entity.id
_entity.type
_entity.pdbx_description
1 polymer ?
#
loop_
_entity_poly.entity_id
_entity_poly.type
_entity_poly.pdbx_seq_one_letter_code
_entity_poly.pdbx_strand_id
1 'polypeptide(L)'
;MEGSLARLGFSVWSSNLAQNHEDLYNIACRIFCVTTFQQLAVAGAYNNYSMHFSYIMKTGISQRAYDHFVHDHMKGICDKENNSPGSFKAESAKGTSNKNISRAFAILHKFPKRYRRIIDAIGAHSNDEEDTKN
;
A
#
# COMPACT_ATOMS: atom_id res chain seq x y z
N MET A 1 -5.85 8.68 -16.68
CA MET A 1 -6.07 9.01 -15.25
C MET A 1 -6.00 10.52 -14.99
N GLU A 2 -5.09 11.27 -15.63
CA GLU A 2 -5.04 12.76 -15.55
C GLU A 2 -6.39 13.43 -15.84
N GLY A 3 -7.16 12.93 -16.80
CA GLY A 3 -8.49 13.46 -17.13
C GLY A 3 -9.54 13.33 -16.00
N SER A 4 -9.34 12.45 -15.01
CA SER A 4 -10.30 12.25 -13.92
C SER A 4 -10.08 13.20 -12.75
N LEU A 5 -8.81 13.49 -12.42
CA LEU A 5 -8.43 14.48 -11.39
C LEU A 5 -8.83 15.90 -11.80
N ALA A 6 -8.49 16.28 -13.04
CA ALA A 6 -8.81 17.60 -13.58
C ALA A 6 -10.32 17.86 -13.65
N ARG A 7 -11.14 16.82 -13.95
CA ARG A 7 -12.62 16.92 -13.92
C ARG A 7 -13.19 17.21 -12.53
N LEU A 8 -12.45 16.90 -11.47
CA LEU A 8 -12.83 17.18 -10.08
C LEU A 8 -12.11 18.42 -9.51
N GLY A 9 -11.32 19.13 -10.33
CA GLY A 9 -10.59 20.32 -9.91
C GLY A 9 -9.34 20.05 -9.08
N PHE A 10 -8.84 18.81 -9.05
CA PHE A 10 -7.62 18.45 -8.32
C PHE A 10 -6.39 18.51 -9.23
N SER A 11 -5.36 19.23 -8.80
CA SER A 11 -4.02 19.17 -9.41
C SER A 11 -3.21 18.00 -8.86
N VAL A 12 -3.37 17.70 -7.57
CA VAL A 12 -2.72 16.62 -6.85
C VAL A 12 -3.74 15.98 -5.94
N TRP A 13 -3.77 14.66 -5.90
CA TRP A 13 -4.56 13.93 -4.93
C TRP A 13 -3.75 13.70 -3.65
N SER A 14 -4.19 14.33 -2.56
CA SER A 14 -3.58 14.17 -1.23
C SER A 14 -4.59 14.58 -0.15
N SER A 15 -5.03 13.62 0.67
CA SER A 15 -5.87 13.92 1.84
C SER A 15 -5.10 14.77 2.85
N ASN A 16 -5.77 15.75 3.44
CA ASN A 16 -5.22 16.56 4.52
C ASN A 16 -5.35 15.81 5.85
N LEU A 17 -4.24 15.27 6.35
CA LEU A 17 -4.18 14.48 7.58
C LEU A 17 -4.32 15.32 8.87
N ALA A 18 -4.12 16.64 8.79
CA ALA A 18 -4.33 17.56 9.90
C ALA A 18 -5.83 17.83 10.15
N GLN A 19 -6.65 17.62 9.13
CA GLN A 19 -8.10 17.85 9.12
C GLN A 19 -8.88 16.57 9.41
N ASN A 20 -10.15 16.72 9.78
CA ASN A 20 -11.03 15.57 10.00
C ASN A 20 -11.34 14.89 8.66
N HIS A 21 -11.52 13.57 8.66
CA HIS A 21 -11.91 12.80 7.48
C HIS A 21 -13.33 13.13 6.96
N GLU A 22 -14.12 13.83 7.78
CA GLU A 22 -15.42 14.38 7.43
C GLU A 22 -15.36 15.80 6.84
N ASP A 23 -14.19 16.43 6.79
CA ASP A 23 -14.04 17.74 6.14
C ASP A 23 -14.25 17.61 4.63
N LEU A 24 -14.89 18.61 4.02
CA LEU A 24 -15.34 18.55 2.62
C LEU A 24 -14.22 18.17 1.62
N TYR A 25 -13.02 18.71 1.83
CA TYR A 25 -11.85 18.40 1.01
C TYR A 25 -11.45 16.91 1.11
N ASN A 26 -11.43 16.36 2.33
CA ASN A 26 -11.10 14.96 2.58
C ASN A 26 -12.19 14.01 2.07
N ILE A 27 -13.47 14.39 2.19
CA ILE A 27 -14.59 13.69 1.56
C ILE A 27 -14.39 13.61 0.05
N ALA A 28 -14.05 14.72 -0.60
CA ALA A 28 -13.82 14.75 -2.04
C ALA A 28 -12.61 13.87 -2.45
N CYS A 29 -11.53 13.89 -1.68
CA CYS A 29 -10.38 12.99 -1.88
C CYS A 29 -10.77 11.51 -1.75
N ARG A 30 -11.60 11.15 -0.77
CA ARG A 30 -12.11 9.79 -0.57
C ARG A 30 -13.01 9.35 -1.73
N ILE A 31 -13.96 10.19 -2.14
CA ILE A 31 -14.85 9.90 -3.27
C ILE A 31 -14.03 9.66 -4.53
N PHE A 32 -13.05 10.51 -4.82
CA PHE A 32 -12.16 10.32 -5.95
C PHE A 32 -11.40 8.99 -5.88
N CYS A 33 -10.79 8.66 -4.74
CA CYS A 33 -10.03 7.42 -4.59
C CYS A 33 -10.92 6.18 -4.74
N VAL A 34 -12.09 6.17 -4.09
CA VAL A 34 -12.99 5.01 -4.13
C VAL A 34 -13.57 4.82 -5.54
N THR A 35 -13.96 5.90 -6.20
CA THR A 35 -14.50 5.83 -7.57
C THR A 35 -13.46 5.38 -8.58
N THR A 36 -12.23 5.90 -8.51
CA THR A 36 -11.15 5.46 -9.39
C THR A 36 -10.74 4.02 -9.12
N PHE A 37 -10.67 3.59 -7.86
CA PHE A 37 -10.41 2.20 -7.49
C PHE A 37 -11.46 1.24 -8.07
N GLN A 38 -12.74 1.58 -7.94
CA GLN A 38 -13.83 0.78 -8.51
C GLN A 38 -13.81 0.77 -10.05
N GLN A 39 -13.52 1.91 -10.69
CA GLN A 39 -13.39 1.99 -12.15
C GLN A 39 -12.25 1.11 -12.66
N LEU A 40 -11.09 1.14 -12.00
CA LEU A 40 -9.95 0.29 -12.35
C LEU A 40 -10.26 -1.19 -12.13
N ALA A 41 -10.99 -1.52 -11.07
CA ALA A 41 -11.45 -2.88 -10.84
C ALA A 41 -12.39 -3.37 -11.97
N VAL A 42 -13.36 -2.56 -12.38
CA VAL A 42 -14.26 -2.88 -13.51
C VAL A 42 -13.49 -3.04 -14.82
N ALA A 43 -12.45 -2.22 -15.03
CA ALA A 43 -11.57 -2.31 -16.19
C ALA A 43 -10.65 -3.55 -16.18
N GLY A 44 -10.69 -4.36 -15.11
CA GLY A 44 -9.89 -5.58 -14.98
C GLY A 44 -8.44 -5.35 -14.55
N ALA A 45 -8.09 -4.14 -14.08
CA ALA A 45 -6.73 -3.80 -13.63
C ALA A 45 -6.23 -4.75 -12.53
N TYR A 46 -7.15 -5.36 -11.80
CA TYR A 46 -6.85 -6.24 -10.68
C TYR A 46 -7.16 -7.72 -10.91
N ASN A 47 -7.41 -8.16 -12.15
CA ASN A 47 -7.75 -9.55 -12.44
C ASN A 47 -6.67 -10.55 -12.02
N ASN A 48 -5.40 -10.12 -11.98
CA ASN A 48 -4.28 -10.93 -11.54
C ASN A 48 -4.17 -11.05 -10.02
N TYR A 49 -4.93 -10.24 -9.26
CA TYR A 49 -5.00 -10.32 -7.82
C TYR A 49 -6.24 -11.13 -7.42
N SER A 50 -6.12 -11.95 -6.39
CA SER A 50 -7.23 -12.71 -5.80
C SER A 50 -8.15 -11.81 -4.96
N MET A 51 -8.62 -10.70 -5.54
CA MET A 51 -9.53 -9.78 -4.89
C MET A 51 -10.99 -10.15 -5.16
N HIS A 52 -11.81 -10.13 -4.11
CA HIS A 52 -13.23 -10.34 -4.25
C HIS A 52 -13.93 -9.08 -4.76
N PHE A 53 -14.21 -9.07 -6.06
CA PHE A 53 -14.86 -7.94 -6.76
C PHE A 53 -16.16 -7.47 -6.08
N SER A 54 -16.92 -8.40 -5.50
CA SER A 54 -18.16 -8.13 -4.77
C SER A 54 -17.97 -7.23 -3.53
N TYR A 55 -16.77 -7.19 -2.95
CA TYR A 55 -16.45 -6.30 -1.83
C TYR A 55 -15.96 -4.93 -2.31
N ILE A 56 -15.18 -4.90 -3.40
CA ILE A 56 -14.69 -3.64 -3.99
C ILE A 56 -15.85 -2.75 -4.42
N MET A 57 -16.86 -3.35 -5.05
CA MET A 57 -18.04 -2.64 -5.54
C MET A 57 -18.98 -2.18 -4.41
N LYS A 58 -18.81 -2.65 -3.17
CA LYS A 58 -19.54 -2.14 -2.01
C LYS A 58 -18.89 -0.85 -1.52
N THR A 59 -19.35 0.28 -2.04
CA THR A 59 -18.79 1.62 -1.78
C THR A 59 -18.60 1.91 -0.28
N GLY A 60 -19.56 1.55 0.59
CA GLY A 60 -19.41 1.76 2.03
C GLY A 60 -18.31 0.94 2.71
N ILE A 61 -17.90 -0.20 2.13
CA ILE A 61 -16.73 -0.95 2.61
C ILE A 61 -15.46 -0.25 2.13
N SER A 62 -15.40 0.10 0.84
CA SER A 62 -14.25 0.80 0.25
C SER A 62 -13.99 2.16 0.89
N GLN A 63 -15.05 2.91 1.25
CA GLN A 63 -14.94 4.17 1.99
C GLN A 63 -14.37 3.96 3.39
N ARG A 64 -14.88 2.99 4.16
CA ARG A 64 -14.33 2.70 5.50
C ARG A 64 -12.89 2.19 5.44
N ALA A 65 -12.56 1.36 4.45
CA ALA A 65 -11.20 0.90 4.22
C ALA A 65 -10.27 2.08 3.90
N TYR A 66 -10.74 3.02 3.09
CA TYR A 66 -10.01 4.25 2.79
C TYR A 66 -9.77 5.09 4.04
N ASP A 67 -10.83 5.38 4.82
CA ASP A 67 -10.73 6.22 6.02
C ASP A 67 -9.76 5.61 7.04
N HIS A 68 -9.88 4.31 7.32
CA HIS A 68 -8.97 3.61 8.20
C HIS A 68 -7.53 3.63 7.69
N PHE A 69 -7.32 3.40 6.38
CA PHE A 69 -5.97 3.41 5.83
C PHE A 69 -5.35 4.81 5.88
N VAL A 70 -6.05 5.84 5.44
CA VAL A 70 -5.48 7.19 5.29
C VAL A 70 -5.49 7.95 6.62
N HIS A 71 -6.62 7.99 7.31
CA HIS A 71 -6.81 8.86 8.47
C HIS A 71 -6.46 8.19 9.81
N ASP A 72 -6.34 6.86 9.86
CA ASP A 72 -5.80 6.18 11.04
C ASP A 72 -4.35 5.72 10.80
N HIS A 73 -4.12 4.81 9.84
CA HIS A 73 -2.82 4.19 9.66
C HIS A 73 -1.76 5.17 9.13
N MET A 74 -2.03 5.84 8.01
CA MET A 74 -1.08 6.80 7.41
C MET A 74 -0.89 8.04 8.27
N LYS A 75 -1.95 8.50 8.97
CA LYS A 75 -1.83 9.57 9.97
C LYS A 75 -0.88 9.18 11.10
N GLY A 76 -1.03 7.98 11.67
CA GLY A 76 -0.11 7.50 12.71
C GLY A 76 1.34 7.41 12.24
N ILE A 77 1.57 7.04 10.98
CA ILE A 77 2.92 7.09 10.37
C ILE A 77 3.41 8.54 10.25
N CYS A 78 2.59 9.44 9.74
CA CYS A 78 2.93 10.86 9.60
C CYS A 78 3.28 11.50 10.96
N ASP A 79 2.47 11.24 11.98
CA ASP A 79 2.69 11.76 13.33
C ASP A 79 4.01 11.23 13.94
N LYS A 80 4.31 9.94 13.73
CA LYS A 80 5.61 9.36 14.13
C LYS A 80 6.77 10.02 13.40
N GLU A 81 6.66 10.22 12.09
CA GLU A 81 7.71 10.80 11.26
C GLU A 81 7.95 12.29 11.59
N ASN A 82 6.87 13.03 11.91
CA ASN A 82 6.96 14.42 12.39
C ASN A 82 7.68 14.53 13.74
N ASN A 83 7.46 13.56 14.64
CA ASN A 83 8.13 13.52 15.95
C ASN A 83 9.57 13.02 15.86
N SER A 84 9.86 12.09 14.96
CA SER A 84 11.17 11.45 14.81
C SER A 84 11.40 11.07 13.35
N PRO A 85 12.01 11.98 12.56
CA PRO A 85 12.28 11.74 11.15
C PRO A 85 13.13 10.47 10.95
N GLY A 86 12.72 9.62 10.00
CA GLY A 86 13.36 8.35 9.69
C GLY A 86 12.93 7.18 10.58
N SER A 87 12.05 7.40 11.57
CA SER A 87 11.58 6.35 12.48
C SER A 87 10.80 5.26 11.73
N PHE A 88 9.97 5.63 10.75
CA PHE A 88 9.21 4.65 9.97
C PHE A 88 10.11 3.75 9.12
N LYS A 89 11.15 4.31 8.48
CA LYS A 89 12.15 3.55 7.71
C LYS A 89 12.96 2.61 8.60
N ALA A 90 13.33 3.08 9.80
CA ALA A 90 14.05 2.25 10.77
C ALA A 90 13.17 1.11 11.33
N GLU A 91 11.88 1.35 11.51
CA GLU A 91 10.90 0.35 11.98
C GLU A 91 10.58 -0.68 10.88
N SER A 92 10.39 -0.25 9.64
CA SER A 92 10.15 -1.16 8.51
C SER A 92 11.36 -2.06 8.23
N ALA A 93 12.59 -1.54 8.40
CA ALA A 93 13.82 -2.34 8.32
C ALA A 93 13.91 -3.42 9.42
N LYS A 94 13.27 -3.21 10.57
CA LYS A 94 13.21 -4.18 11.68
C LYS A 94 12.13 -5.26 11.49
N GLY A 95 11.26 -5.13 10.48
CA GLY A 95 10.19 -6.07 10.11
C GLY A 95 10.70 -7.46 9.71
N THR A 96 11.24 -8.19 10.67
CA THR A 96 11.94 -9.47 10.51
C THR A 96 11.00 -10.66 10.74
N SER A 97 9.79 -10.41 11.26
CA SER A 97 8.86 -11.47 11.72
C SER A 97 8.42 -12.42 10.59
N ASN A 98 7.95 -11.89 9.46
CA ASN A 98 7.51 -12.72 8.33
C ASN A 98 8.68 -13.50 7.69
N LYS A 99 9.89 -12.93 7.68
CA LYS A 99 11.09 -13.58 7.14
C LYS A 99 11.50 -14.77 8.00
N ASN A 100 11.31 -14.71 9.33
CA ASN A 100 11.61 -15.83 10.21
C ASN A 100 10.70 -17.03 9.94
N ILE A 101 9.42 -16.79 9.63
CA ILE A 101 8.46 -17.83 9.24
C ILE A 101 8.85 -18.44 7.89
N SER A 102 9.14 -17.60 6.88
CA SER A 102 9.56 -18.08 5.56
C SER A 102 10.89 -18.85 5.60
N ARG A 103 11.85 -18.42 6.43
CA ARG A 103 13.10 -19.15 6.69
C ARG A 103 12.83 -20.49 7.36
N ALA A 104 12.03 -20.51 8.43
CA ALA A 104 11.68 -21.74 9.13
C ALA A 104 10.98 -22.74 8.19
N PHE A 105 10.06 -22.27 7.37
CA PHE A 105 9.39 -23.07 6.34
C PHE A 105 10.38 -23.60 5.29
N ALA A 106 11.29 -22.77 4.80
CA ALA A 106 12.26 -23.17 3.79
C ALA A 106 13.30 -24.19 4.29
N ILE A 107 13.67 -24.09 5.57
CA ILE A 107 14.54 -25.08 6.24
C ILE A 107 13.76 -26.39 6.43
N LEU A 108 12.52 -26.33 6.92
CA LEU A 108 11.66 -27.49 7.14
C LEU A 108 11.44 -28.30 5.85
N HIS A 109 11.15 -27.61 4.74
CA HIS A 109 10.87 -28.23 3.44
C HIS A 109 12.12 -28.46 2.57
N LYS A 110 13.32 -28.27 3.12
CA LYS A 110 14.62 -28.54 2.46
C LYS A 110 14.77 -27.87 1.09
N PHE A 111 14.28 -26.65 0.92
CA PHE A 111 14.38 -25.95 -0.36
C PHE A 111 15.84 -25.75 -0.82
N PRO A 112 16.10 -25.61 -2.14
CA PRO A 112 17.44 -25.40 -2.67
C PRO A 112 18.16 -24.21 -2.01
N LYS A 113 19.51 -24.29 -1.91
CA LYS A 113 20.34 -23.23 -1.31
C LYS A 113 20.14 -21.86 -1.98
N ARG A 114 19.83 -21.84 -3.29
CA ARG A 114 19.52 -20.62 -4.03
C ARG A 114 18.28 -19.91 -3.49
N TYR A 115 17.23 -20.66 -3.19
CA TYR A 115 15.98 -20.12 -2.64
C TYR A 115 16.15 -19.59 -1.22
N ARG A 116 16.92 -20.30 -0.39
CA ARG A 116 17.25 -19.83 0.97
C ARG A 116 18.01 -18.50 0.97
N ARG A 117 18.97 -18.32 0.06
CA ARG A 117 19.68 -17.04 -0.10
C ARG A 117 18.77 -15.86 -0.43
N ILE A 118 17.75 -16.08 -1.28
CA ILE A 118 16.78 -15.03 -1.64
C ILE A 118 15.95 -14.62 -0.43
N ILE A 119 15.51 -15.58 0.38
CA ILE A 119 14.75 -15.31 1.62
C ILE A 119 15.63 -14.62 2.67
N ASP A 120 16.93 -14.92 2.70
CA ASP A 120 17.86 -14.36 3.67
C ASP A 120 18.25 -12.90 3.38
N ALA A 121 18.16 -12.45 2.13
CA ALA A 121 18.47 -11.07 1.74
C ALA A 121 17.47 -10.07 2.39
N ILE A 122 17.96 -9.31 3.36
CA ILE A 122 17.12 -8.44 4.20
C ILE A 122 16.61 -7.21 3.43
N GLY A 123 17.27 -6.81 2.33
CA GLY A 123 16.93 -5.62 1.55
C GLY A 123 16.25 -5.83 0.20
N ALA A 124 16.08 -7.07 -0.27
CA ALA A 124 15.58 -7.32 -1.63
C ALA A 124 14.07 -7.01 -1.75
N HIS A 125 13.76 -5.75 -2.04
CA HIS A 125 12.50 -5.41 -2.68
C HIS A 125 12.61 -5.78 -4.16
N SER A 126 11.48 -6.07 -4.81
CA SER A 126 11.39 -6.51 -6.22
C SER A 126 12.00 -5.53 -7.25
N ASN A 127 12.64 -4.44 -6.81
CA ASN A 127 13.23 -3.38 -7.62
C ASN A 127 14.78 -3.38 -7.57
N ASP A 128 15.41 -4.29 -6.82
CA ASP A 128 16.88 -4.43 -6.72
C ASP A 128 17.43 -5.49 -7.70
N GLU A 129 16.74 -5.74 -8.82
CA GLU A 129 17.36 -6.52 -9.89
C GLU A 129 18.49 -5.67 -10.51
N GLU A 130 19.74 -6.02 -10.18
CA GLU A 130 20.88 -5.48 -10.90
C GLU A 130 20.71 -5.85 -12.38
N ASP A 131 20.62 -4.82 -13.24
CA ASP A 131 20.87 -4.96 -14.66
C ASP A 131 22.30 -5.50 -14.82
N THR A 132 22.42 -6.82 -14.93
CA THR A 132 23.67 -7.43 -15.32
C THR A 132 23.96 -6.99 -16.74
N LYS A 133 24.76 -5.94 -16.90
CA LYS A 133 25.43 -5.63 -18.15
C LYS A 133 26.22 -6.86 -18.57
N ASN A 134 25.75 -7.53 -19.60
CA ASN A 134 26.55 -8.33 -20.51
C ASN A 134 26.11 -8.00 -21.93
#